data_AF-A0A962VIC2-F1
#
_entry.id   AF-A0A962VIC2-F1
#
_cell.length_a   1.000
_cell.length_b   1.000
_cell.length_c   1.000
_cell.angle_alpha   90.00
_cell.angle_beta   90.00
_cell.angle_gamma   90.00
#
_symmetry.space_group_name_H-M   'P 1'
#
loop_
_entity.id
_entity.type
_entity.pdbx_description
1 polymer ?
#
loop_
_entity_poly.entity_id
_entity_poly.type
_entity_poly.pdbx_seq_one_letter_code
_entity_poly.pdbx_strand_id
1 'polypeptide(L)' 'MAAMVILRVAVPSPLRRYFDYLPPAHRPPPQWQPGARIKVPFGRRQQIGIITEIR' A
#
# COMPACT_ATOMS: atom_id res chain seq x y z
N MET A 1 -1.56 15.86 -16.69
CA MET A 1 -0.65 15.10 -15.81
C MET A 1 -1.51 14.31 -14.85
N ALA A 2 -1.59 12.98 -14.94
CA ALA A 2 -2.32 12.20 -13.95
C ALA A 2 -1.47 12.17 -12.67
N ALA A 3 -2.02 12.68 -11.56
CA ALA A 3 -1.37 12.56 -10.26
C ALA A 3 -1.30 11.06 -9.92
N MET A 4 -0.09 10.49 -9.90
CA MET A 4 0.10 9.10 -9.50
C MET A 4 -0.03 9.01 -7.99
N VAL A 5 -1.13 8.42 -7.53
CA VAL A 5 -1.34 8.12 -6.11
C VAL A 5 -0.33 7.06 -5.65
N ILE A 6 0.33 7.29 -4.52
CA ILE A 6 1.22 6.34 -3.87
C ILE A 6 0.64 5.93 -2.52
N LEU A 7 0.50 4.62 -2.32
CA LEU A 7 0.10 4.04 -1.03
C LEU A 7 1.35 3.68 -0.24
N ARG A 8 1.56 4.34 0.90
CA ARG A 8 2.61 3.95 1.84
C ARG A 8 2.05 2.98 2.87
N VAL A 9 2.74 1.86 3.04
CA VAL A 9 2.21 0.68 3.74
C VAL A 9 3.21 0.16 4.77
N ALA A 10 2.73 -0.07 5.99
CA ALA A 10 3.43 -0.85 7.00
C ALA A 10 3.19 -2.34 6.76
N VAL A 11 4.27 -3.12 6.62
CA VAL A 11 4.22 -4.58 6.40
C VAL A 11 4.90 -5.29 7.57
N PRO A 12 4.32 -6.36 8.15
CA PRO A 12 4.92 -7.10 9.25
C PRO A 12 6.19 -7.82 8.79
N SER A 13 7.32 -7.15 8.99
CA SER A 13 8.65 -7.57 8.57
C SER A 13 9.68 -7.07 9.60
N PRO A 14 10.91 -7.63 9.65
CA PRO A 14 11.96 -7.15 10.55
C PRO A 14 12.49 -5.75 10.17
N LEU A 15 12.03 -5.16 9.06
CA LEU A 15 12.50 -3.88 8.55
C LEU A 15 11.68 -2.73 9.15
N ARG A 16 12.35 -1.82 9.86
CA ARG A 16 11.74 -0.61 10.46
C ARG A 16 11.56 0.51 9.44
N ARG A 17 10.78 0.25 8.38
CA ARG A 17 10.43 1.23 7.35
C ARG A 17 9.06 0.92 6.74
N TYR A 18 8.49 1.90 6.06
CA TYR A 18 7.33 1.69 5.22
C TYR A 18 7.73 1.34 3.79
N PHE A 19 6.78 0.78 3.04
CA PHE A 19 6.94 0.40 1.66
C PHE A 19 5.90 1.10 0.80
N ASP A 20 6.33 1.63 -0.34
CA ASP A 20 5.50 2.41 -1.23
C ASP A 20 4.98 1.50 -2.36
N TYR A 21 3.69 1.61 -2.66
CA TYR A 21 2.99 0.80 -3.67
C TYR A 21 2.12 1.66 -4.57
N LEU A 22 2.01 1.23 -5.83
CA LEU A 22 1.03 1.78 -6.76
C LEU A 22 -0.32 1.07 -6.58
N PRO A 23 -1.44 1.80 -6.54
CA PRO A 23 -2.75 1.20 -6.64
C PRO A 23 -2.95 0.59 -8.05
N PRO A 24 -3.78 -0.45 -8.18
CA PRO A 24 -4.08 -1.06 -9.47
C PRO A 24 -4.78 -0.05 -10.40
N ALA A 25 -4.26 0.12 -11.62
CA ALA A 25 -4.66 1.18 -12.55
C ALA A 25 -6.13 1.12 -13.01
N HIS A 26 -6.77 -0.04 -12.92
CA HIS A 26 -8.11 -0.30 -13.47
C HIS A 26 -9.18 -0.47 -12.39
N ARG A 27 -8.83 -0.28 -11.11
CA ARG A 27 -9.81 -0.32 -10.03
C ARG A 27 -10.15 1.11 -9.64
N PRO A 28 -11.44 1.52 -9.60
CA PRO A 28 -11.79 2.73 -8.88
C PRO A 28 -11.18 2.61 -7.49
N PRO A 29 -10.53 3.66 -6.96
CA PRO A 29 -9.88 3.55 -5.67
C PRO A 29 -10.93 3.03 -4.69
N PRO A 30 -10.75 1.85 -4.06
CA PRO A 30 -11.47 1.60 -2.82
C PRO A 30 -11.20 2.79 -1.89
N GLN A 31 -12.01 2.99 -0.85
CA GLN A 31 -11.74 4.02 0.15
C GLN A 31 -10.40 3.70 0.84
N TRP A 32 -9.31 4.06 0.18
CA TRP A 32 -7.97 4.01 0.69
C TRP A 32 -7.96 5.07 1.77
N GLN A 33 -7.66 4.63 2.97
CA GLN A 33 -7.52 5.51 4.11
C GLN A 33 -6.41 4.95 4.98
N PRO A 34 -5.63 5.83 5.64
CA PRO A 34 -4.76 5.39 6.71
C PRO A 34 -5.50 4.50 7.72
N GLY A 35 -4.84 3.44 8.18
CA GLY A 35 -5.41 2.41 9.04
C GLY A 35 -6.09 1.25 8.30
N ALA A 36 -6.40 1.38 7.00
CA ALA A 36 -6.98 0.29 6.24
C ALA A 36 -5.97 -0.85 6.02
N ARG A 37 -6.44 -2.10 6.15
CA ARG A 37 -5.66 -3.30 5.82
C ARG A 37 -5.73 -3.59 4.34
N ILE A 38 -4.58 -3.86 3.72
CA ILE A 38 -4.50 -4.21 2.31
C ILE A 38 -3.56 -5.41 2.10
N LYS A 39 -3.85 -6.22 1.08
CA LYS A 39 -2.97 -7.32 0.67
C LYS A 39 -1.97 -6.79 -0.36
N VAL A 40 -0.69 -6.94 -0.08
CA VAL A 40 0.40 -6.44 -0.94
C VAL A 40 1.41 -7.55 -1.25
N PRO A 41 2.05 -7.50 -2.43
CA PRO A 41 3.23 -8.32 -2.68
C PRO A 41 4.39 -7.87 -1.77
N PHE A 42 5.06 -8.82 -1.14
CA PHE A 42 6.24 -8.57 -0.32
C PHE A 42 7.26 -9.70 -0.55
N GLY A 43 8.29 -9.41 -1.36
CA GLY A 43 9.20 -10.44 -1.88
C GLY A 43 8.44 -11.46 -2.73
N ARG A 44 8.59 -12.75 -2.41
CA ARG A 44 7.94 -13.88 -3.12
C ARG A 44 6.56 -14.25 -2.57
N ARG A 45 6.04 -13.54 -1.57
CA ARG A 45 4.77 -13.85 -0.90
C ARG A 45 3.81 -12.66 -0.92
N GLN A 46 2.58 -12.90 -0.50
CA GLN A 46 1.59 -11.86 -0.23
C GLN A 46 1.47 -11.65 1.28
N GLN A 47 1.39 -10.41 1.74
CA GLN A 47 1.15 -10.09 3.14
C GLN A 47 0.04 -9.07 3.31
N ILE A 48 -0.59 -9.09 4.48
CA ILE A 48 -1.47 -8.02 4.91
C ILE A 48 -0.60 -6.91 5.50
N GLY A 49 -0.70 -5.72 4.91
CA GLY A 49 -0.12 -4.48 5.43
C GLY A 49 -1.22 -3.49 5.83
N ILE A 50 -0.81 -2.39 6.43
CA ILE A 50 -1.68 -1.28 6.85
C ILE A 50 -1.26 -0.02 6.11
N ILE A 51 -2.20 0.66 5.46
CA ILE A 51 -1.93 1.98 4.86
C ILE A 51 -1.61 2.97 5.98
N THR A 52 -0.49 3.66 5.86
CA THR A 52 -0.10 4.72 6.81
C THR A 52 -0.28 6.10 6.22
N GLU A 53 -0.14 6.24 4.90
CA GLU A 53 -0.17 7.51 4.19
C GLU A 53 -0.60 7.29 2.73
N ILE A 54 -1.28 8.28 2.16
CA ILE A 54 -1.66 8.34 0.74
C ILE A 54 -1.08 9.64 0.21
N ARG A 55 -0.24 9.54 -0.82
CA ARG A 55 0.44 10.67 -1.47
C ARG A 55 -0.04 10.85 -2.89
#